data_AF-A0A7J0DC75-F1
#
_entry.id   AF-A0A7J0DC75-F1
#
_cell.length_a   1.000
_cell.length_b   1.000
_cell.length_c   1.000
_cell.angle_alpha   90.00
_cell.angle_beta   90.00
_cell.angle_gamma   90.00
#
_symmetry.space_group_name_H-M   'P 1'
#
loop_
_entity.id
_entity.type
_entity.pdbx_description
1 polymer ?
#
loop_
_entity_poly.entity_id
_entity_poly.type
_entity_poly.pdbx_seq_one_letter_code
_entity_poly.pdbx_strand_id
1 'polypeptide(L)'
;MRTYSLMFAYLSNERAEQLTWALRTLKKWMVEKGASLPSVFVSDRDLALINAIETCFPMARHILCIWHINQCVMKKCAPMLGLEWKSFNASWHSLINSSTQWSYQQKWEVMREEYRRFEGVLEYLWETWLHPYKERFIPAWVDTCMHLGSNSSQRAESAHARLKLYLGDTMSSLQTSFEKIHKMLRIQFGDIKKSFERSLNIPRHQHLHDDIFIQVRCRISLEAMEFISGQLKCADEASHQLAGRCTCSIKIVYGLPCEHDLAHYRYYSIPIPLQSIDVHWRRLSMHVHGVRAPAYNTEHRGRPIGKDEQSRRHIPSFEDASTSGSRITQPTTTSRGRGRCGRRSVVRNPPIHDAYIEKLPVDLQRYISHTVDVQPDGHCGFRAIAALIGYSEEGWSQVRLELIEEIQQNKDLYDQLYPDRNLVANLLFSLNWFEPWAPEMYWMDSMPLGIVIASRYNLVLHTFGENIASCFTHLPLRSPPVPNQERREIAIAHVGNHFVQVFLHPHYPVPPIPTWWWQHSSYEAKGWATRYRTRVHLWYEVIGAPSGPGAEFGGNID
;
A
#
# COMPACT_ATOMS: atom_id res chain seq x y z
N MET A 1 -7.71 5.69 9.07
CA MET A 1 -7.43 6.71 8.04
C MET A 1 -6.03 7.26 8.19
N ARG A 2 -5.19 7.16 7.15
CA ARG A 2 -3.83 7.73 7.10
C ARG A 2 -3.85 9.17 6.54
N THR A 3 -3.09 10.07 7.16
CA THR A 3 -2.87 11.44 6.66
C THR A 3 -1.67 11.46 5.71
N TYR A 4 -1.74 12.22 4.62
CA TYR A 4 -0.62 12.45 3.70
C TYR A 4 -0.45 13.92 3.31
N SER A 5 0.76 14.29 2.91
CA SER A 5 1.11 15.67 2.52
C SER A 5 0.96 15.86 1.02
N LEU A 6 0.11 16.81 0.60
CA LEU A 6 -0.14 17.10 -0.81
C LEU A 6 0.83 18.14 -1.41
N MET A 7 1.20 19.15 -0.62
CA MET A 7 2.08 20.25 -1.03
C MET A 7 2.85 20.78 0.19
N PHE A 8 4.06 21.29 -0.05
CA PHE A 8 4.78 22.15 0.89
C PHE A 8 5.06 23.48 0.19
N ALA A 9 4.93 24.60 0.91
CA ALA A 9 5.19 25.94 0.39
C ALA A 9 6.13 26.68 1.34
N TYR A 10 7.16 27.31 0.78
CA TYR A 10 8.04 28.24 1.50
C TYR A 10 7.48 29.65 1.30
N LEU A 11 6.95 30.24 2.37
CA LEU A 11 6.34 31.57 2.34
C LEU A 11 7.29 32.60 2.97
N SER A 12 7.31 33.81 2.43
CA SER A 12 8.11 34.91 2.96
C SER A 12 7.55 35.50 4.27
N ASN A 13 6.26 35.24 4.55
CA ASN A 13 5.51 35.60 5.75
C ASN A 13 4.11 34.96 5.68
N GLU A 14 3.38 34.96 6.80
CA GLU A 14 2.05 34.34 6.94
C GLU A 14 0.91 35.34 6.62
N ARG A 15 1.14 36.31 5.72
CA ARG A 15 0.09 37.28 5.32
C ARG A 15 -0.85 36.70 4.27
N ALA A 16 -2.06 37.27 4.19
CA ALA A 16 -3.14 36.83 3.31
C ALA A 16 -2.72 36.70 1.84
N GLU A 17 -1.86 37.59 1.34
CA GLU A 17 -1.31 37.52 -0.03
C GLU A 17 -0.52 36.24 -0.31
N GLN A 18 0.36 35.85 0.62
CA GLN A 18 1.23 34.68 0.50
C GLN A 18 0.42 33.38 0.63
N LEU A 19 -0.53 33.35 1.58
CA LEU A 19 -1.47 32.23 1.74
C LEU A 19 -2.39 32.09 0.51
N THR A 20 -2.88 33.21 -0.04
CA THR A 20 -3.67 33.23 -1.29
C THR A 20 -2.84 32.77 -2.48
N TRP A 21 -1.57 33.16 -2.59
CA TRP A 21 -0.66 32.66 -3.63
C TRP A 21 -0.48 31.14 -3.52
N ALA A 22 -0.26 30.61 -2.31
CA ALA A 22 -0.09 29.18 -2.08
C ALA A 22 -1.35 28.39 -2.46
N LEU A 23 -2.54 28.86 -2.04
CA LEU A 23 -3.82 28.22 -2.36
C LEU A 23 -4.19 28.32 -3.85
N ARG A 24 -3.86 29.44 -4.53
CA ARG A 24 -3.99 29.56 -5.99
C ARG A 24 -3.05 28.60 -6.73
N THR A 25 -1.82 28.46 -6.25
CA THR A 25 -0.82 27.53 -6.80
C THR A 25 -1.28 26.08 -6.66
N LEU A 26 -1.76 25.70 -5.48
CA LEU A 26 -2.37 24.39 -5.23
C LEU A 26 -3.58 24.14 -6.16
N LYS A 27 -4.52 25.08 -6.24
CA LYS A 27 -5.71 24.97 -7.10
C LYS A 27 -5.33 24.78 -8.57
N LYS A 28 -4.39 25.57 -9.07
CA LYS A 28 -3.87 25.47 -10.44
C LYS A 28 -3.28 24.08 -10.70
N TRP A 29 -2.37 23.61 -9.83
CA TRP A 29 -1.76 22.29 -9.96
C TRP A 29 -2.80 21.15 -9.91
N MET A 30 -3.81 21.24 -9.05
CA MET A 30 -4.88 20.22 -8.98
C MET A 30 -5.69 20.16 -10.28
N VAL A 31 -6.06 21.31 -10.86
CA VAL A 31 -6.74 21.38 -12.16
C VAL A 31 -5.85 20.83 -13.29
N GLU A 32 -4.57 21.20 -13.33
CA GLU A 32 -3.58 20.71 -14.31
C GLU A 32 -3.32 19.20 -14.22
N LYS A 33 -3.64 18.56 -13.09
CA LYS A 33 -3.56 17.10 -12.89
C LYS A 33 -4.91 16.39 -12.92
N GLY A 34 -6.00 17.09 -13.28
CA GLY A 34 -7.34 16.52 -13.32
C GLY A 34 -7.85 16.03 -11.96
N ALA A 35 -7.33 16.57 -10.86
CA ALA A 35 -7.67 16.16 -9.51
C ALA A 35 -8.87 16.95 -8.98
N SER A 36 -9.83 16.25 -8.36
CA SER A 36 -10.98 16.88 -7.70
C SER A 36 -10.52 17.89 -6.64
N LEU A 37 -11.04 19.11 -6.70
CA LEU A 37 -10.74 20.15 -5.71
C LEU A 37 -11.30 19.76 -4.32
N PRO A 38 -10.72 20.25 -3.21
CA PRO A 38 -11.22 19.94 -1.88
C PRO A 38 -12.62 20.53 -1.66
N SER A 39 -13.55 19.71 -1.17
CA SER A 39 -14.88 20.14 -0.74
C SER A 39 -14.90 20.72 0.67
N VAL A 40 -13.88 20.41 1.48
CA VAL A 40 -13.76 20.81 2.89
C VAL A 40 -12.31 21.22 3.19
N PHE A 41 -12.14 22.31 3.93
CA PHE A 41 -10.89 22.72 4.57
C PHE A 41 -11.04 22.67 6.10
N VAL A 42 -9.96 22.38 6.81
CA VAL A 42 -9.89 22.40 8.28
C VAL A 42 -8.63 23.14 8.72
N SER A 43 -8.77 24.26 9.45
CA SER A 43 -7.65 24.97 10.08
C SER A 43 -8.01 25.49 11.47
N ASP A 44 -7.06 26.13 12.14
CA ASP A 44 -7.34 27.05 13.23
C ASP A 44 -7.94 28.38 12.71
N ARG A 45 -8.25 29.31 13.63
CA ARG A 45 -8.92 30.58 13.29
C ARG A 45 -7.91 31.68 12.93
N ASP A 46 -7.12 31.43 11.90
CA ASP A 46 -6.33 32.46 11.22
C ASP A 46 -7.20 33.20 10.17
N LEU A 47 -7.35 34.53 10.33
CA LEU A 47 -8.20 35.35 9.45
C LEU A 47 -7.63 35.51 8.03
N ALA A 48 -6.31 35.49 7.88
CA ALA A 48 -5.65 35.59 6.59
C ALA A 48 -5.83 34.29 5.77
N LEU A 49 -5.80 33.13 6.44
CA LEU A 49 -6.09 31.83 5.87
C LEU A 49 -7.58 31.64 5.56
N ILE A 50 -8.49 32.07 6.46
CA ILE A 50 -9.94 32.10 6.19
C ILE A 50 -10.23 32.85 4.89
N ASN A 51 -9.77 34.09 4.78
CA ASN A 51 -10.01 34.94 3.60
C ASN A 51 -9.35 34.35 2.34
N ALA A 52 -8.17 33.74 2.46
CA ALA A 52 -7.48 33.08 1.36
C ALA A 52 -8.21 31.82 0.86
N ILE A 53 -8.76 31.00 1.77
CA ILE A 53 -9.60 29.84 1.42
C ILE A 53 -10.86 30.30 0.70
N GLU A 54 -11.59 31.27 1.24
CA GLU A 54 -12.83 31.78 0.64
C GLU A 54 -12.59 32.40 -0.75
N THR A 55 -11.49 33.14 -0.91
CA THR A 55 -11.07 33.70 -2.21
C THR A 55 -10.69 32.62 -3.24
N CYS A 56 -10.06 31.52 -2.81
CA CYS A 56 -9.55 30.50 -3.73
C CYS A 56 -10.55 29.37 -4.01
N PHE A 57 -11.32 28.96 -3.01
CA PHE A 57 -12.21 27.82 -2.99
C PHE A 57 -13.60 28.20 -2.42
N PRO A 58 -14.33 29.16 -3.02
CA PRO A 58 -15.59 29.67 -2.46
C PRO A 58 -16.73 28.64 -2.34
N MET A 59 -16.59 27.48 -2.99
CA MET A 59 -17.54 26.35 -2.91
C MET A 59 -17.14 25.30 -1.87
N ALA A 60 -15.97 25.43 -1.24
CA ALA A 60 -15.50 24.50 -0.22
C ALA A 60 -15.90 24.99 1.17
N ARG A 61 -16.41 24.09 2.01
CA ARG A 61 -16.76 24.44 3.39
C ARG A 61 -15.50 24.56 4.24
N HIS A 62 -15.38 25.65 5.01
CA HIS A 62 -14.30 25.81 5.97
C HIS A 62 -14.77 25.45 7.39
N ILE A 63 -14.15 24.42 7.97
CA ILE A 63 -14.32 23.98 9.37
C ILE A 63 -13.18 24.55 10.22
N LEU A 64 -13.50 25.07 11.40
CA LEU A 64 -12.51 25.51 12.39
C LEU A 64 -12.19 24.40 13.39
N CYS A 65 -10.92 24.30 13.77
CA CYS A 65 -10.42 23.30 14.69
C CYS A 65 -10.98 23.48 16.11
N ILE A 66 -11.82 22.54 16.53
CA ILE A 66 -12.44 22.54 17.86
C ILE A 66 -11.41 22.46 19.00
N TRP A 67 -10.25 21.81 18.78
CA TRP A 67 -9.16 21.78 19.76
C TRP A 67 -8.54 23.17 19.98
N HIS A 68 -8.22 23.91 18.91
CA HIS A 68 -7.71 25.27 19.01
C HIS A 68 -8.73 26.23 19.65
N ILE A 69 -10.02 26.10 19.31
CA ILE A 69 -11.10 26.85 19.97
C ILE A 69 -11.12 26.55 21.48
N ASN A 70 -11.09 25.28 21.88
CA ASN A 70 -11.05 24.89 23.29
C ASN A 70 -9.78 25.38 24.01
N GLN A 71 -8.63 25.44 23.34
CA GLN A 71 -7.41 26.04 23.90
C GLN A 71 -7.56 27.56 24.13
N CYS A 72 -8.19 28.28 23.21
CA CYS A 72 -8.48 29.71 23.38
C CYS A 72 -9.50 29.97 24.51
N VAL A 73 -10.58 29.20 24.54
CA VAL A 73 -11.62 29.28 25.60
C VAL A 73 -11.03 28.94 26.97
N MET A 74 -10.21 27.89 27.08
CA MET A 74 -9.51 27.56 28.32
C MET A 74 -8.60 28.69 28.79
N LYS A 75 -7.75 29.23 27.91
CA LYS A 75 -6.80 30.31 28.25
C LYS A 75 -7.48 31.61 28.66
N LYS A 76 -8.66 31.92 28.09
CA LYS A 76 -9.40 33.16 28.40
C LYS A 76 -10.36 33.00 29.58
N CYS A 77 -11.13 31.91 29.63
CA CYS A 77 -12.26 31.77 30.55
C CYS A 77 -11.90 31.10 31.87
N ALA A 78 -10.96 30.14 31.89
CA ALA A 78 -10.59 29.45 33.13
C ALA A 78 -10.10 30.40 34.25
N PRO A 79 -9.27 31.44 33.97
CA PRO A 79 -8.89 32.43 34.97
C PRO A 79 -10.05 33.31 35.47
N MET A 80 -11.10 33.49 34.66
CA MET A 80 -12.28 34.31 35.00
C MET A 80 -13.32 33.53 35.83
N LEU A 81 -13.36 32.20 35.68
CA LEU A 81 -14.31 31.30 36.34
C LEU A 81 -13.75 30.66 37.62
N GLY A 82 -12.43 30.49 37.70
CA GLY A 82 -11.76 29.90 38.87
C GLY A 82 -12.30 28.49 39.18
N LEU A 83 -12.94 28.33 40.34
CA LEU A 83 -13.53 27.06 40.79
C LEU A 83 -14.65 26.56 39.85
N GLU A 84 -15.39 27.48 39.23
CA GLU A 84 -16.50 27.18 38.30
C GLU A 84 -16.01 26.71 36.92
N TRP A 85 -14.70 26.72 36.65
CA TRP A 85 -14.17 26.30 35.35
C TRP A 85 -14.53 24.84 35.01
N LYS A 86 -14.57 23.94 36.00
CA LYS A 86 -14.82 22.51 35.76
C LYS A 86 -16.27 22.23 35.33
N SER A 87 -17.24 22.88 35.96
CA SER A 87 -18.66 22.84 35.61
C SER A 87 -18.89 23.54 34.27
N PHE A 88 -18.39 24.77 34.12
CA PHE A 88 -18.50 25.54 32.88
C PHE A 88 -17.93 24.81 31.66
N ASN A 89 -16.75 24.19 31.77
CA ASN A 89 -16.14 23.49 30.65
C ASN A 89 -16.92 22.21 30.25
N ALA A 90 -17.66 21.60 31.19
CA ALA A 90 -18.59 20.51 30.88
C ALA A 90 -19.83 21.04 30.13
N SER A 91 -20.44 22.15 30.59
CA SER A 91 -21.56 22.81 29.87
C SER A 91 -21.14 23.31 28.48
N TRP A 92 -19.94 23.89 28.35
CA TRP A 92 -19.32 24.28 27.07
C TRP A 92 -19.13 23.08 26.13
N HIS A 93 -18.53 21.99 26.60
CA HIS A 93 -18.39 20.78 25.78
C HIS A 93 -19.74 20.14 25.43
N SER A 94 -20.73 20.19 26.32
CA SER A 94 -22.11 19.75 26.01
C SER A 94 -22.74 20.60 24.91
N LEU A 95 -22.56 21.93 24.96
CA LEU A 95 -23.06 22.88 23.97
C LEU A 95 -22.47 22.64 22.57
N ILE A 96 -21.14 22.61 22.45
CA ILE A 96 -20.44 22.54 21.15
C ILE A 96 -20.49 21.16 20.49
N ASN A 97 -20.82 20.10 21.23
CA ASN A 97 -21.08 18.76 20.68
C ASN A 97 -22.58 18.50 20.44
N SER A 98 -23.40 19.55 20.25
CA SER A 98 -24.82 19.40 19.93
C SER A 98 -25.00 18.94 18.48
N SER A 99 -25.78 17.87 18.29
CA SER A 99 -26.07 17.25 16.99
C SER A 99 -27.24 17.90 16.24
N THR A 100 -28.05 18.73 16.90
CA THR A 100 -29.18 19.45 16.30
C THR A 100 -29.21 20.90 16.74
N GLN A 101 -29.69 21.81 15.88
CA GLN A 101 -29.74 23.24 16.18
C GLN A 101 -30.66 23.54 17.38
N TRP A 102 -31.75 22.79 17.53
CA TRP A 102 -32.64 22.86 18.70
C TRP A 102 -31.93 22.47 20.01
N SER A 103 -31.17 21.36 20.01
CA SER A 103 -30.43 20.95 21.22
C SER A 103 -29.29 21.91 21.56
N TYR A 104 -28.71 22.59 20.56
CA TYR A 104 -27.78 23.71 20.77
C TYR A 104 -28.48 24.91 21.42
N GLN A 105 -29.64 25.34 20.89
CA GLN A 105 -30.39 26.51 21.40
C GLN A 105 -30.74 26.34 22.88
N GLN A 106 -31.34 25.21 23.24
CA GLN A 106 -31.74 24.91 24.62
C GLN A 106 -30.55 24.86 25.58
N LYS A 107 -29.42 24.26 25.17
CA LYS A 107 -28.19 24.26 25.99
C LYS A 107 -27.58 25.67 26.12
N TRP A 108 -27.66 26.51 25.09
CA TRP A 108 -27.16 27.88 25.16
C TRP A 108 -27.99 28.75 26.09
N GLU A 109 -29.31 28.59 26.08
CA GLU A 109 -30.24 29.25 27.00
C GLU A 109 -29.97 28.85 28.46
N VAL A 110 -29.84 27.55 28.74
CA VAL A 110 -29.48 27.04 30.07
C VAL A 110 -28.09 27.55 30.51
N MET A 111 -27.07 27.44 29.67
CA MET A 111 -25.70 27.87 29.99
C MET A 111 -25.60 29.39 30.21
N ARG A 112 -26.38 30.19 29.48
CA ARG A 112 -26.48 31.64 29.70
C ARG A 112 -27.02 31.97 31.09
N GLU A 113 -28.07 31.27 31.54
CA GLU A 113 -28.68 31.55 32.85
C GLU A 113 -27.80 31.02 34.00
N GLU A 114 -27.27 29.80 33.87
CA GLU A 114 -26.34 29.16 34.82
C GLU A 114 -25.10 30.03 35.10
N TYR A 115 -24.53 30.62 34.05
CA TYR A 115 -23.32 31.45 34.14
C TYR A 115 -23.59 32.95 33.99
N ARG A 116 -24.83 33.44 34.18
CA ARG A 116 -25.21 34.86 34.00
C ARG A 116 -24.35 35.86 34.77
N ARG A 117 -23.82 35.45 35.94
CA ARG A 117 -22.88 36.22 36.78
C ARG A 117 -21.49 36.43 36.16
N PHE A 118 -21.18 35.72 35.08
CA PHE A 118 -19.93 35.81 34.32
C PHE A 118 -20.20 36.39 32.92
N GLU A 119 -20.90 37.52 32.86
CA GLU A 119 -21.35 38.16 31.59
C GLU A 119 -20.23 38.29 30.55
N GLY A 120 -19.07 38.84 30.92
CA GLY A 120 -17.91 38.96 30.02
C GLY A 120 -17.28 37.64 29.55
N VAL A 121 -17.65 36.50 30.13
CA VAL A 121 -17.33 35.15 29.62
C VAL A 121 -18.35 34.73 28.56
N LEU A 122 -19.64 34.99 28.80
CA LEU A 122 -20.73 34.70 27.86
C LEU A 122 -20.62 35.59 26.60
N GLU A 123 -20.35 36.88 26.78
CA GLU A 123 -20.04 37.85 25.71
C GLU A 123 -18.83 37.38 24.89
N TYR A 124 -17.72 37.01 25.56
CA TYR A 124 -16.54 36.47 24.88
C TYR A 124 -16.87 35.21 24.06
N LEU A 125 -17.61 34.25 24.61
CA LEU A 125 -18.04 33.06 23.87
C LEU A 125 -18.91 33.44 22.66
N TRP A 126 -19.86 34.36 22.85
CA TRP A 126 -20.79 34.78 21.82
C TRP A 126 -20.08 35.49 20.68
N GLU A 127 -19.46 36.64 20.92
CA GLU A 127 -18.86 37.47 19.87
C GLU A 127 -17.58 36.86 19.26
N THR A 128 -16.81 36.07 20.01
CA THR A 128 -15.54 35.51 19.51
C THR A 128 -15.73 34.22 18.72
N TRP A 129 -16.78 33.43 19.03
CA TRP A 129 -16.93 32.05 18.54
C TRP A 129 -18.35 31.71 18.08
N LEU A 130 -19.38 31.88 18.91
CA LEU A 130 -20.71 31.34 18.61
C LEU A 130 -21.45 32.15 17.54
N HIS A 131 -21.46 33.48 17.65
CA HIS A 131 -22.09 34.37 16.68
C HIS A 131 -21.41 34.27 15.28
N PRO A 132 -20.10 34.49 15.13
CA PRO A 132 -19.44 34.44 13.82
C PRO A 132 -19.12 33.04 13.28
N TYR A 133 -18.96 32.01 14.14
CA TYR A 133 -18.33 30.74 13.72
C TYR A 133 -19.03 29.43 14.13
N LYS A 134 -20.16 29.43 14.85
CA LYS A 134 -20.87 28.17 15.24
C LYS A 134 -21.00 27.17 14.08
N GLU A 135 -21.29 27.69 12.88
CA GLU A 135 -21.56 26.91 11.67
C GLU A 135 -20.31 26.22 11.09
N ARG A 136 -19.12 26.62 11.58
CA ARG A 136 -17.82 26.09 11.19
C ARG A 136 -17.24 25.11 12.19
N PHE A 137 -17.84 24.86 13.36
CA PHE A 137 -17.28 23.89 14.33
C PHE A 137 -18.29 23.07 15.15
N ILE A 138 -19.58 23.40 15.15
CA ILE A 138 -20.61 22.66 15.91
C ILE A 138 -21.29 21.62 15.00
N PRO A 139 -21.41 20.34 15.40
CA PRO A 139 -21.96 19.26 14.58
C PRO A 139 -23.33 19.54 13.96
N ALA A 140 -24.23 20.22 14.71
CA ALA A 140 -25.55 20.69 14.26
C ALA A 140 -25.56 21.54 12.96
N TRP A 141 -24.40 22.00 12.49
CA TRP A 141 -24.21 22.63 11.18
C TRP A 141 -23.13 21.90 10.35
N VAL A 142 -22.04 21.48 10.98
CA VAL A 142 -20.86 20.89 10.30
C VAL A 142 -21.15 19.51 9.70
N ASP A 143 -21.90 18.65 10.41
CA ASP A 143 -22.20 17.26 10.03
C ASP A 143 -23.18 17.16 8.84
N THR A 144 -23.45 18.28 8.14
CA THR A 144 -24.21 18.35 6.88
C THR A 144 -23.33 18.15 5.64
N CYS A 145 -22.07 17.70 5.79
CA CYS A 145 -21.16 17.36 4.70
C CYS A 145 -20.17 16.26 5.06
N MET A 146 -19.53 15.65 4.06
CA MET A 146 -18.52 14.62 4.26
C MET A 146 -17.15 15.23 4.62
N HIS A 147 -16.87 15.36 5.92
CA HIS A 147 -15.59 15.85 6.46
C HIS A 147 -14.78 14.77 7.19
N LEU A 148 -15.21 13.50 7.14
CA LEU A 148 -14.44 12.32 7.58
C LEU A 148 -14.00 12.37 9.06
N GLY A 149 -14.84 12.93 9.92
CA GLY A 149 -14.53 13.16 11.35
C GLY A 149 -13.45 14.22 11.59
N SER A 150 -13.02 14.96 10.57
CA SER A 150 -11.96 15.97 10.68
C SER A 150 -12.53 17.28 11.23
N ASN A 151 -12.65 17.37 12.55
CA ASN A 151 -13.03 18.59 13.29
C ASN A 151 -11.86 19.19 14.09
N SER A 152 -10.65 18.60 14.00
CA SER A 152 -9.45 19.09 14.66
C SER A 152 -8.19 18.98 13.80
N SER A 153 -7.22 19.85 14.06
CA SER A 153 -5.93 19.92 13.37
C SER A 153 -4.92 18.88 13.84
N GLN A 154 -5.28 17.95 14.75
CA GLN A 154 -4.39 16.88 15.24
C GLN A 154 -3.73 16.08 14.11
N ARG A 155 -4.43 15.88 12.98
CA ARG A 155 -3.90 15.25 11.76
C ARG A 155 -2.80 16.07 11.09
N ALA A 156 -2.91 17.39 11.12
CA ALA A 156 -1.91 18.32 10.58
C ALA A 156 -0.75 18.53 11.56
N GLU A 157 -1.03 18.68 12.86
CA GLU A 157 -0.04 18.79 13.94
C GLU A 157 0.88 17.57 14.00
N SER A 158 0.32 16.34 13.92
CA SER A 158 1.12 15.11 13.89
C SER A 158 1.93 14.95 12.60
N ALA A 159 1.45 15.46 11.46
CA ALA A 159 2.23 15.55 10.23
C ALA A 159 3.35 16.61 10.32
N HIS A 160 3.10 17.75 10.96
CA HIS A 160 4.05 18.82 11.17
C HIS A 160 5.14 18.45 12.20
N ALA A 161 4.79 17.73 13.27
CA ALA A 161 5.74 17.14 14.21
C ALA A 161 6.63 16.10 13.50
N ARG A 162 6.06 15.26 12.63
CA ARG A 162 6.83 14.33 11.79
C ARG A 162 7.77 15.07 10.84
N LEU A 163 7.30 16.12 10.16
CA LEU A 163 8.12 16.98 9.30
C LEU A 163 9.32 17.56 10.07
N LYS A 164 9.10 18.09 11.27
CA LYS A 164 10.16 18.62 12.15
C LYS A 164 11.23 17.56 12.46
N LEU A 165 10.85 16.31 12.71
CA LEU A 165 11.80 15.20 12.92
C LEU A 165 12.64 14.87 11.68
N TYR A 166 12.08 15.02 10.47
CA TYR A 166 12.82 14.82 9.21
C TYR A 166 13.73 16.02 8.88
N LEU A 167 13.29 17.25 9.16
CA LEU A 167 14.07 18.47 8.95
C LEU A 167 15.25 18.57 9.94
N GLY A 168 15.01 18.31 11.23
CA GLY A 168 16.02 18.38 12.28
C GLY A 168 16.44 19.82 12.56
N ASP A 169 17.65 20.19 12.14
CA ASP A 169 18.25 21.51 12.35
C ASP A 169 17.56 22.62 11.53
N THR A 170 17.26 23.73 12.19
CA THR A 170 16.64 24.94 11.63
C THR A 170 17.56 25.70 10.69
N MET A 171 18.88 25.52 10.78
CA MET A 171 19.89 26.16 9.93
C MET A 171 20.18 25.40 8.62
N SER A 172 19.33 24.43 8.24
CA SER A 172 19.57 23.61 7.04
C SER A 172 19.10 24.27 5.73
N SER A 173 19.86 24.06 4.65
CA SER A 173 19.60 24.71 3.35
C SER A 173 18.27 24.29 2.70
N LEU A 174 17.78 25.07 1.73
CA LEU A 174 16.60 24.70 0.94
C LEU A 174 16.77 23.38 0.20
N GLN A 175 17.97 23.09 -0.35
CA GLN A 175 18.26 21.80 -0.99
C GLN A 175 18.18 20.67 0.04
N THR A 176 18.86 20.80 1.18
CA THR A 176 18.86 19.79 2.25
C THR A 176 17.44 19.55 2.79
N SER A 177 16.64 20.62 2.90
CA SER A 177 15.23 20.53 3.29
C SER A 177 14.39 19.79 2.25
N PHE A 178 14.56 20.10 0.96
CA PHE A 178 13.88 19.42 -0.14
C PHE A 178 14.22 17.92 -0.18
N GLU A 179 15.50 17.55 -0.05
CA GLU A 179 15.95 16.15 0.00
C GLU A 179 15.31 15.38 1.18
N LYS A 180 15.27 16.00 2.36
CA LYS A 180 14.61 15.43 3.56
C LYS A 180 13.10 15.27 3.38
N ILE A 181 12.43 16.28 2.81
CA ILE A 181 10.99 16.23 2.50
C ILE A 181 10.69 15.17 1.43
N HIS A 182 11.49 15.08 0.38
CA HIS A 182 11.35 14.07 -0.68
C HIS A 182 11.52 12.65 -0.11
N LYS A 183 12.51 12.43 0.78
CA LYS A 183 12.68 11.16 1.51
C LYS A 183 11.45 10.83 2.37
N MET A 184 10.92 11.79 3.11
CA MET A 184 9.70 11.62 3.91
C MET A 184 8.49 11.24 3.03
N LEU A 185 8.30 11.92 1.89
CA LEU A 185 7.23 11.63 0.93
C LEU A 185 7.36 10.23 0.31
N ARG A 186 8.57 9.77 -0.04
CA ARG A 186 8.79 8.40 -0.54
C ARG A 186 8.43 7.33 0.50
N ILE A 187 8.73 7.56 1.78
CA ILE A 187 8.35 6.66 2.87
C ILE A 187 6.82 6.68 3.05
N GLN A 188 6.20 7.86 3.08
CA GLN A 188 4.75 8.01 3.18
C GLN A 188 3.99 7.36 2.00
N PHE A 189 4.52 7.44 0.78
CA PHE A 189 3.98 6.75 -0.40
C PHE A 189 4.04 5.22 -0.23
N GLY A 190 5.16 4.67 0.22
CA GLY A 190 5.30 3.25 0.52
C GLY A 190 4.36 2.77 1.63
N ASP A 191 4.18 3.58 2.68
CA ASP A 191 3.22 3.33 3.75
C ASP A 191 1.77 3.35 3.28
N ILE A 192 1.42 4.18 2.30
CA ILE A 192 0.08 4.17 1.69
C ILE A 192 -0.12 2.91 0.85
N LYS A 193 0.84 2.54 -0.02
CA LYS A 193 0.80 1.29 -0.81
C LYS A 193 0.58 0.07 0.11
N LYS A 194 1.36 -0.05 1.19
CA LYS A 194 1.22 -1.10 2.22
C LYS A 194 -0.15 -1.12 2.90
N SER A 195 -0.83 0.03 3.02
CA SER A 195 -2.17 0.08 3.61
C SER A 195 -3.27 -0.35 2.64
N PHE A 196 -3.08 -0.13 1.34
CA PHE A 196 -3.96 -0.66 0.30
C PHE A 196 -3.77 -2.17 0.16
N GLU A 197 -2.53 -2.65 0.09
CA GLU A 197 -2.18 -4.09 0.06
C GLU A 197 -2.81 -4.84 1.26
N ARG A 198 -2.70 -4.29 2.47
CA ARG A 198 -3.38 -4.85 3.66
C ARG A 198 -4.92 -4.83 3.56
N SER A 199 -5.51 -3.88 2.85
CA SER A 199 -6.98 -3.78 2.69
C SER A 199 -7.52 -4.68 1.58
N LEU A 200 -6.69 -5.05 0.61
CA LEU A 200 -6.99 -6.04 -0.42
C LEU A 200 -6.79 -7.47 0.11
N ASN A 201 -5.73 -7.71 0.90
CA ASN A 201 -5.25 -9.06 1.20
C ASN A 201 -5.64 -9.58 2.60
N ILE A 202 -6.19 -8.75 3.50
CA ILE A 202 -6.56 -9.18 4.88
C ILE A 202 -8.08 -9.14 5.07
N PRO A 203 -8.81 -10.22 4.74
CA PRO A 203 -10.16 -10.42 5.26
C PRO A 203 -10.06 -10.67 6.77
N ARG A 204 -10.79 -9.92 7.59
CA ARG A 204 -10.85 -10.22 9.04
C ARG A 204 -11.70 -11.46 9.27
N HIS A 205 -11.22 -12.40 10.07
CA HIS A 205 -11.90 -13.65 10.40
C HIS A 205 -13.36 -13.43 10.87
N GLN A 206 -13.62 -12.37 11.64
CA GLN A 206 -14.94 -11.95 12.12
C GLN A 206 -15.94 -11.52 11.00
N HIS A 207 -15.52 -11.44 9.73
CA HIS A 207 -16.37 -11.09 8.59
C HIS A 207 -16.33 -12.14 7.46
N LEU A 208 -15.65 -13.27 7.66
CA LEU A 208 -15.61 -14.35 6.67
C LEU A 208 -16.93 -15.14 6.61
N HIS A 209 -17.67 -15.16 7.73
CA HIS A 209 -18.88 -15.97 7.93
C HIS A 209 -20.18 -15.15 8.03
N ASP A 210 -20.15 -13.85 7.72
CA ASP A 210 -21.34 -12.99 7.75
C ASP A 210 -21.57 -12.39 6.36
N ASP A 211 -22.55 -12.94 5.65
CA ASP A 211 -22.78 -12.70 4.22
C ASP A 211 -23.11 -11.24 3.89
N ILE A 212 -23.52 -10.42 4.87
CA ILE A 212 -23.73 -8.99 4.63
C ILE A 212 -22.43 -8.30 4.17
N PHE A 213 -21.25 -8.83 4.52
CA PHE A 213 -19.96 -8.29 4.11
C PHE A 213 -19.45 -8.80 2.74
N ILE A 214 -20.14 -9.74 2.09
CA ILE A 214 -19.58 -10.45 0.90
C ILE A 214 -19.24 -9.52 -0.28
N GLN A 215 -19.96 -8.42 -0.45
CA GLN A 215 -19.70 -7.44 -1.53
C GLN A 215 -18.59 -6.42 -1.20
N VAL A 216 -18.24 -6.25 0.07
CA VAL A 216 -17.36 -5.17 0.56
C VAL A 216 -16.03 -5.68 1.13
N ARG A 217 -15.96 -6.94 1.56
CA ARG A 217 -14.71 -7.60 1.98
C ARG A 217 -13.65 -7.50 0.87
N CYS A 218 -12.42 -7.15 1.25
CA CYS A 218 -11.29 -6.92 0.33
C CYS A 218 -11.50 -5.86 -0.77
N ARG A 219 -12.56 -5.03 -0.67
CA ARG A 219 -12.94 -4.01 -1.68
C ARG A 219 -13.07 -2.60 -1.11
N ILE A 220 -12.87 -2.45 0.21
CA ILE A 220 -12.86 -1.18 0.94
C ILE A 220 -11.68 -1.17 1.93
N SER A 221 -11.28 0.01 2.43
CA SER A 221 -10.17 0.09 3.40
C SER A 221 -10.48 -0.66 4.71
N LEU A 222 -9.45 -1.20 5.37
CA LEU A 222 -9.64 -1.87 6.67
C LEU A 222 -10.28 -0.97 7.72
N GLU A 223 -10.07 0.35 7.65
CA GLU A 223 -10.70 1.29 8.57
C GLU A 223 -12.18 1.53 8.24
N ALA A 224 -12.58 1.43 6.97
CA ALA A 224 -14.00 1.43 6.59
C ALA A 224 -14.72 0.19 7.14
N MET A 225 -14.08 -0.99 7.06
CA MET A 225 -14.57 -2.21 7.69
C MET A 225 -14.73 -2.04 9.21
N GLU A 226 -13.79 -1.36 9.88
CA GLU A 226 -13.88 -1.06 11.32
C GLU A 226 -15.06 -0.13 11.67
N PHE A 227 -15.27 0.96 10.91
CA PHE A 227 -16.42 1.85 11.12
C PHE A 227 -17.75 1.11 10.93
N ILE A 228 -17.88 0.31 9.86
CA ILE A 228 -19.07 -0.51 9.61
C ILE A 228 -19.27 -1.54 10.73
N SER A 229 -18.20 -2.20 11.20
CA SER A 229 -18.26 -3.15 12.31
C SER A 229 -18.74 -2.51 13.62
N GLY A 230 -18.30 -1.29 13.91
CA GLY A 230 -18.76 -0.54 15.08
C GLY A 230 -20.24 -0.18 14.99
N GLN A 231 -20.68 0.30 13.82
CA GLN A 231 -22.09 0.64 13.58
C GLN A 231 -23.01 -0.60 13.59
N LEU A 232 -22.53 -1.75 13.12
CA LEU A 232 -23.29 -3.00 13.17
C LEU A 232 -23.53 -3.45 14.63
N LYS A 233 -22.51 -3.36 15.49
CA LYS A 233 -22.67 -3.65 16.93
C LYS A 233 -23.69 -2.72 17.59
N CYS A 234 -23.65 -1.42 17.29
CA CYS A 234 -24.68 -0.51 17.78
C CYS A 234 -26.09 -0.91 17.30
N ALA A 235 -26.24 -1.39 16.06
CA ALA A 235 -27.52 -1.85 15.53
C ALA A 235 -28.00 -3.17 16.18
N ASP A 236 -27.10 -4.12 16.46
CA ASP A 236 -27.40 -5.38 17.16
C ASP A 236 -27.73 -5.13 18.65
N GLU A 237 -27.08 -4.14 19.30
CA GLU A 237 -27.35 -3.72 20.70
C GLU A 237 -28.61 -2.85 20.82
N ALA A 238 -29.01 -2.15 19.76
CA ALA A 238 -30.22 -1.33 19.68
C ALA A 238 -31.48 -2.19 19.57
N SER A 239 -31.91 -2.74 20.71
CA SER A 239 -33.25 -3.37 20.87
C SER A 239 -34.34 -2.57 20.15
N HIS A 240 -35.25 -3.25 19.44
CA HIS A 240 -36.07 -2.71 18.34
C HIS A 240 -36.86 -1.41 18.59
N GLN A 241 -37.01 -0.96 19.85
CA GLN A 241 -37.60 0.32 20.22
C GLN A 241 -36.65 1.53 20.01
N LEU A 242 -35.35 1.31 19.79
CA LEU A 242 -34.34 2.37 19.61
C LEU A 242 -34.07 2.76 18.14
N ALA A 243 -34.57 1.98 17.18
CA ALA A 243 -34.35 2.11 15.73
C ALA A 243 -35.00 3.36 15.05
N GLY A 244 -35.18 4.44 15.82
CA GLY A 244 -35.60 5.76 15.35
C GLY A 244 -34.75 6.91 15.91
N ARG A 245 -33.56 6.63 16.48
CA ARG A 245 -32.68 7.65 17.09
C ARG A 245 -31.43 8.00 16.29
N CYS A 246 -30.99 7.18 15.33
CA CYS A 246 -29.79 7.50 14.56
C CYS A 246 -30.04 8.69 13.62
N THR A 247 -29.25 9.76 13.77
CA THR A 247 -29.31 10.99 12.96
C THR A 247 -28.79 10.83 11.53
N CYS A 248 -28.40 9.61 11.14
CA CYS A 248 -27.67 9.28 9.92
C CYS A 248 -26.35 10.06 9.74
N SER A 249 -25.81 10.70 10.80
CA SER A 249 -24.57 11.50 10.72
C SER A 249 -23.38 10.71 10.16
N ILE A 250 -23.27 9.40 10.43
CA ILE A 250 -22.21 8.57 9.85
C ILE A 250 -22.27 8.52 8.31
N LYS A 251 -23.49 8.48 7.75
CA LYS A 251 -23.73 8.48 6.31
C LYS A 251 -23.31 9.79 5.65
N ILE A 252 -23.55 10.91 6.33
CA ILE A 252 -23.21 12.24 5.81
C ILE A 252 -21.73 12.57 6.04
N VAL A 253 -21.22 12.39 7.27
CA VAL A 253 -19.86 12.77 7.69
C VAL A 253 -18.79 11.86 7.09
N TYR A 254 -19.03 10.54 7.06
CA TYR A 254 -18.06 9.56 6.60
C TYR A 254 -18.36 8.96 5.23
N GLY A 255 -19.58 9.04 4.71
CA GLY A 255 -19.95 8.35 3.47
C GLY A 255 -19.95 6.83 3.63
N LEU A 256 -20.45 6.34 4.77
CA LEU A 256 -20.59 4.92 5.10
C LEU A 256 -22.03 4.61 5.56
N PRO A 257 -22.53 3.37 5.38
CA PRO A 257 -23.80 2.94 5.96
C PRO A 257 -23.87 3.27 7.46
N CYS A 258 -24.97 3.88 7.89
CA CYS A 258 -25.23 4.11 9.31
C CYS A 258 -25.89 2.89 9.97
N GLU A 259 -25.99 2.91 11.30
CA GLU A 259 -26.77 1.96 12.12
C GLU A 259 -28.11 1.54 11.48
N HIS A 260 -28.95 2.49 11.04
CA HIS A 260 -30.24 2.20 10.39
C HIS A 260 -30.10 1.45 9.05
N ASP A 261 -29.10 1.81 8.22
CA ASP A 261 -28.84 1.12 6.95
C ASP A 261 -28.40 -0.34 7.20
N LEU A 262 -27.50 -0.53 8.17
CA LEU A 262 -26.95 -1.85 8.52
C LEU A 262 -27.98 -2.76 9.18
N ALA A 263 -28.83 -2.21 10.06
CA ALA A 263 -29.97 -2.93 10.62
C ALA A 263 -30.92 -3.44 9.52
N HIS A 264 -31.22 -2.58 8.52
CA HIS A 264 -32.04 -2.95 7.37
C HIS A 264 -31.38 -4.05 6.53
N TYR A 265 -30.09 -3.91 6.17
CA TYR A 265 -29.37 -4.92 5.41
C TYR A 265 -29.31 -6.27 6.14
N ARG A 266 -29.09 -6.28 7.46
CA ARG A 266 -29.05 -7.49 8.29
C ARG A 266 -30.42 -8.16 8.43
N TYR A 267 -31.48 -7.38 8.66
CA TYR A 267 -32.84 -7.90 8.81
C TYR A 267 -33.36 -8.60 7.55
N TYR A 268 -33.01 -8.09 6.37
CA TYR A 268 -33.40 -8.67 5.07
C TYR A 268 -32.34 -9.60 4.45
N SER A 269 -31.24 -9.91 5.16
CA SER A 269 -30.10 -10.69 4.66
C SER A 269 -29.51 -10.17 3.33
N ILE A 270 -29.50 -8.85 3.15
CA ILE A 270 -29.00 -8.18 1.95
C ILE A 270 -27.51 -7.86 2.13
N PRO A 271 -26.63 -8.25 1.19
CA PRO A 271 -25.25 -7.78 1.16
C PRO A 271 -25.14 -6.25 1.14
N ILE A 272 -24.29 -5.67 2.00
CA ILE A 272 -24.00 -4.23 2.05
C ILE A 272 -23.57 -3.78 0.65
N PRO A 273 -24.34 -2.94 -0.06
CA PRO A 273 -24.04 -2.63 -1.46
C PRO A 273 -22.74 -1.84 -1.57
N LEU A 274 -21.83 -2.23 -2.46
CA LEU A 274 -20.58 -1.50 -2.67
C LEU A 274 -20.80 -0.04 -3.15
N GLN A 275 -22.02 0.30 -3.58
CA GLN A 275 -22.45 1.64 -3.96
C GLN A 275 -22.86 2.53 -2.77
N SER A 276 -23.20 1.97 -1.60
CA SER A 276 -23.56 2.75 -0.40
C SER A 276 -22.35 3.24 0.42
N ILE A 277 -21.15 2.88 -0.01
CA ILE A 277 -19.86 3.29 0.54
C ILE A 277 -19.21 4.30 -0.41
N ASP A 278 -18.66 5.40 0.10
CA ASP A 278 -18.06 6.43 -0.75
C ASP A 278 -16.79 5.95 -1.51
N VAL A 279 -16.46 6.62 -2.60
CA VAL A 279 -15.24 6.37 -3.41
C VAL A 279 -13.94 6.51 -2.59
N HIS A 280 -13.92 7.38 -1.57
CA HIS A 280 -12.79 7.55 -0.64
C HIS A 280 -12.33 6.22 -0.03
N TRP A 281 -13.28 5.41 0.45
CA TRP A 281 -12.99 4.14 1.13
C TRP A 281 -12.73 2.98 0.18
N ARG A 282 -13.30 3.04 -1.03
CA ARG A 282 -13.12 2.04 -2.09
C ARG A 282 -11.80 2.21 -2.85
N ARG A 283 -11.14 3.37 -2.72
CA ARG A 283 -9.90 3.66 -3.44
C ARG A 283 -8.70 3.00 -2.78
N LEU A 284 -8.46 1.74 -3.16
CA LEU A 284 -7.28 0.95 -2.76
C LEU A 284 -6.14 1.01 -3.80
N SER A 285 -5.99 2.13 -4.52
CA SER A 285 -4.89 2.32 -5.47
C SER A 285 -4.49 3.79 -5.68
N MET A 286 -3.20 4.00 -5.98
CA MET A 286 -2.64 5.34 -6.21
C MET A 286 -2.96 5.91 -7.60
N HIS A 287 -3.20 5.05 -8.60
CA HIS A 287 -3.47 5.47 -9.98
C HIS A 287 -4.80 6.22 -10.10
N VAL A 288 -4.84 7.30 -10.89
CA VAL A 288 -6.07 8.06 -11.20
C VAL A 288 -6.60 7.62 -12.57
N HIS A 289 -7.12 6.40 -12.63
CA HIS A 289 -8.01 5.98 -13.71
C HIS A 289 -9.29 5.40 -13.09
N GLY A 290 -10.42 5.68 -13.75
CA GLY A 290 -11.75 5.56 -13.13
C GLY A 290 -12.17 4.13 -12.81
N VAL A 291 -13.30 4.02 -12.10
CA VAL A 291 -13.96 2.74 -11.84
C VAL A 291 -14.43 2.12 -13.15
N ARG A 292 -13.57 1.30 -13.76
CA ARG A 292 -14.04 0.11 -14.46
C ARG A 292 -14.40 -0.92 -13.38
N ALA A 293 -15.68 -1.27 -13.28
CA ALA A 293 -15.99 -2.67 -12.99
C ALA A 293 -15.32 -3.53 -14.09
N PRO A 294 -14.89 -4.77 -13.80
CA PRO A 294 -14.28 -5.64 -14.80
C PRO A 294 -15.32 -6.11 -15.83
N ALA A 295 -15.71 -5.20 -16.72
CA ALA A 295 -16.40 -5.50 -17.96
C ALA A 295 -15.40 -6.18 -18.90
N TYR A 296 -15.74 -7.40 -19.29
CA TYR A 296 -15.01 -8.23 -20.23
C TYR A 296 -14.84 -7.59 -21.62
N ASN A 297 -13.81 -8.06 -22.35
CA ASN A 297 -13.63 -7.92 -23.80
C ASN A 297 -13.44 -6.48 -24.38
N THR A 298 -12.87 -6.28 -25.57
CA THR A 298 -11.84 -6.99 -26.36
C THR A 298 -11.14 -5.95 -27.25
N GLU A 299 -9.93 -6.23 -27.77
CA GLU A 299 -9.27 -5.49 -28.87
C GLU A 299 -8.86 -4.01 -28.56
N HIS A 300 -7.98 -3.28 -29.29
CA HIS A 300 -7.20 -3.47 -30.53
C HIS A 300 -5.74 -2.90 -30.39
N ARG A 301 -4.91 -3.10 -31.43
CA ARG A 301 -3.60 -2.42 -31.71
C ARG A 301 -3.85 -1.10 -32.50
N GLY A 302 -3.00 -0.06 -32.63
CA GLY A 302 -1.67 0.31 -32.10
C GLY A 302 -0.93 1.38 -32.99
N ARG A 303 0.11 2.10 -32.48
CA ARG A 303 1.02 3.08 -33.19
C ARG A 303 0.39 4.41 -33.71
N PRO A 304 1.13 5.49 -34.15
CA PRO A 304 2.53 5.62 -34.64
C PRO A 304 3.45 6.64 -33.87
N ILE A 305 4.39 7.34 -34.56
CA ILE A 305 5.63 7.98 -34.01
C ILE A 305 5.94 9.37 -34.64
N GLY A 306 6.54 10.30 -33.87
CA GLY A 306 7.39 11.45 -34.31
C GLY A 306 8.14 12.06 -33.09
N LYS A 307 9.48 12.20 -33.04
CA LYS A 307 10.42 13.10 -33.78
C LYS A 307 10.42 14.54 -33.22
N ASP A 308 11.55 15.25 -33.05
CA ASP A 308 12.96 15.06 -33.49
C ASP A 308 14.01 15.34 -32.39
N GLU A 309 15.27 14.95 -32.62
CA GLU A 309 16.47 15.57 -32.00
C GLU A 309 17.63 15.63 -33.02
N GLN A 310 18.43 16.71 -33.04
CA GLN A 310 19.51 16.92 -34.02
C GLN A 310 20.91 16.98 -33.38
N SER A 311 21.76 16.04 -33.78
CA SER A 311 23.16 16.23 -34.24
C SER A 311 24.23 16.98 -33.40
N ARG A 312 25.47 16.45 -33.47
CA ARG A 312 26.78 16.97 -32.96
C ARG A 312 27.05 16.61 -31.48
N ARG A 313 28.10 15.86 -31.09
CA ARG A 313 29.56 15.81 -31.38
C ARG A 313 30.42 16.76 -30.49
N HIS A 314 31.41 16.16 -29.79
CA HIS A 314 32.87 16.45 -29.85
C HIS A 314 33.69 17.01 -28.63
N ILE A 315 34.84 16.33 -28.34
CA ILE A 315 36.18 16.72 -27.77
C ILE A 315 36.40 17.01 -26.23
N PRO A 316 37.65 16.91 -25.66
CA PRO A 316 37.90 16.22 -24.36
C PRO A 316 39.06 16.80 -23.45
N SER A 317 39.63 15.96 -22.55
CA SER A 317 41.00 16.03 -21.94
C SER A 317 41.29 17.16 -20.90
N PHE A 318 42.35 17.17 -20.08
CA PHE A 318 43.71 16.55 -20.12
C PHE A 318 44.28 16.25 -18.69
N GLU A 319 45.50 15.70 -18.59
CA GLU A 319 46.29 15.36 -17.36
C GLU A 319 47.05 16.62 -16.80
N ASP A 320 47.90 16.67 -15.74
CA ASP A 320 48.97 15.75 -15.25
C ASP A 320 49.68 16.26 -13.93
N ALA A 321 50.62 15.47 -13.36
CA ALA A 321 51.80 15.84 -12.50
C ALA A 321 51.66 16.47 -11.07
N SER A 322 52.62 16.44 -10.11
CA SER A 322 53.79 15.55 -9.77
C SER A 322 54.48 15.91 -8.42
N THR A 323 55.15 14.96 -7.73
CA THR A 323 56.24 15.10 -6.68
C THR A 323 55.97 15.88 -5.35
N SER A 324 56.70 15.79 -4.21
CA SER A 324 57.66 14.87 -3.50
C SER A 324 57.83 15.38 -2.01
N GLY A 325 58.61 14.89 -1.03
CA GLY A 325 59.48 13.71 -0.79
C GLY A 325 60.37 13.85 0.51
N SER A 326 60.90 12.74 1.08
CA SER A 326 61.91 12.64 2.21
C SER A 326 61.53 13.06 3.65
N ARG A 327 62.20 12.65 4.78
CA ARG A 327 62.93 11.40 5.22
C ARG A 327 63.30 11.53 6.76
N ILE A 328 63.65 10.42 7.45
CA ILE A 328 64.55 10.26 8.66
C ILE A 328 63.93 9.91 10.07
N THR A 329 64.34 8.72 10.59
CA THR A 329 64.42 8.11 11.97
C THR A 329 63.28 8.07 13.03
N GLN A 330 63.35 7.02 13.88
CA GLN A 330 62.58 6.77 15.13
C GLN A 330 63.43 7.07 16.39
N PRO A 331 62.89 6.97 17.65
CA PRO A 331 62.76 5.68 18.35
C PRO A 331 61.45 5.46 19.18
N THR A 332 61.33 4.24 19.72
CA THR A 332 60.34 3.66 20.68
C THR A 332 59.82 4.58 21.81
N THR A 333 58.61 4.44 22.39
CA THR A 333 58.11 3.28 23.17
C THR A 333 56.57 3.15 23.38
N THR A 334 56.15 1.93 23.75
CA THR A 334 54.92 1.45 24.46
C THR A 334 53.64 2.30 24.68
N SER A 335 52.56 1.84 24.02
CA SER A 335 51.28 1.37 24.62
C SER A 335 50.01 2.25 24.75
N ARG A 336 48.89 1.66 24.28
CA ARG A 336 47.46 1.80 24.67
C ARG A 336 46.76 3.19 24.63
N GLY A 337 45.87 3.38 23.64
CA GLY A 337 44.54 3.97 23.90
C GLY A 337 43.79 4.67 22.76
N ARG A 338 42.63 4.11 22.36
CA ARG A 338 41.55 4.72 21.53
C ARG A 338 41.89 5.06 20.06
N GLY A 339 40.86 5.12 19.21
CA GLY A 339 40.94 5.67 17.85
C GLY A 339 40.06 4.96 16.81
N ARG A 340 39.28 5.72 16.03
CA ARG A 340 38.56 5.26 14.82
C ARG A 340 39.27 5.83 13.58
N CYS A 341 39.10 5.15 12.44
CA CYS A 341 39.59 5.53 11.11
C CYS A 341 41.13 5.51 10.95
N GLY A 342 41.71 5.04 9.83
CA GLY A 342 41.10 4.40 8.65
C GLY A 342 41.76 4.89 7.35
N ARG A 343 42.42 4.00 6.61
CA ARG A 343 42.89 4.26 5.24
C ARG A 343 42.56 3.09 4.30
N ARG A 344 42.25 3.46 3.06
CA ARG A 344 41.76 2.58 1.99
C ARG A 344 42.84 1.56 1.62
N SER A 345 42.53 0.27 1.76
CA SER A 345 43.08 -0.74 0.84
C SER A 345 42.39 -0.58 -0.52
N VAL A 346 43.12 -0.83 -1.61
CA VAL A 346 42.50 -1.05 -2.92
C VAL A 346 41.96 -2.48 -2.92
N VAL A 347 40.74 -2.65 -2.41
CA VAL A 347 40.02 -3.91 -2.50
C VAL A 347 39.65 -4.12 -3.97
N ARG A 348 40.38 -5.00 -4.65
CA ARG A 348 39.78 -5.76 -5.75
C ARG A 348 38.65 -6.56 -5.10
N ASN A 349 37.40 -6.24 -5.41
CA ASN A 349 36.27 -7.00 -4.90
C ASN A 349 36.48 -8.48 -5.28
N PRO A 350 36.45 -9.42 -4.32
CA PRO A 350 36.22 -10.81 -4.63
C PRO A 350 34.90 -10.96 -5.39
N PRO A 351 34.68 -12.06 -6.13
CA PRO A 351 33.33 -12.42 -6.53
C PRO A 351 32.44 -12.50 -5.28
N ILE A 352 31.16 -12.13 -5.42
CA ILE A 352 30.19 -12.25 -4.34
C ILE A 352 29.97 -13.75 -4.13
N HIS A 353 30.47 -14.29 -3.00
CA HIS A 353 30.20 -15.65 -2.58
C HIS A 353 28.73 -15.78 -2.18
N ASP A 354 27.92 -16.23 -3.13
CA ASP A 354 26.52 -16.57 -2.94
C ASP A 354 26.41 -18.08 -2.66
N ALA A 355 26.24 -18.43 -1.39
CA ALA A 355 26.20 -19.80 -0.91
C ALA A 355 24.97 -20.60 -1.39
N TYR A 356 24.01 -19.96 -2.06
CA TYR A 356 22.92 -20.66 -2.76
C TYR A 356 23.31 -21.00 -4.20
N ILE A 357 24.05 -20.12 -4.89
CA ILE A 357 24.59 -20.43 -6.24
C ILE A 357 25.56 -21.61 -6.18
N GLU A 358 26.46 -21.65 -5.18
CA GLU A 358 27.47 -22.72 -5.05
C GLU A 358 26.88 -24.14 -4.94
N LYS A 359 25.61 -24.26 -4.54
CA LYS A 359 24.88 -25.54 -4.40
C LYS A 359 24.07 -25.94 -5.65
N LEU A 360 23.91 -25.03 -6.61
CA LEU A 360 23.25 -25.33 -7.89
C LEU A 360 24.25 -25.95 -8.87
N PRO A 361 23.80 -26.72 -9.89
CA PRO A 361 24.67 -27.39 -10.85
C PRO A 361 25.72 -26.43 -11.45
N VAL A 362 26.99 -26.85 -11.43
CA VAL A 362 28.17 -25.99 -11.72
C VAL A 362 28.05 -25.27 -13.06
N ASP A 363 27.58 -25.96 -14.10
CA ASP A 363 27.41 -25.43 -15.46
C ASP A 363 26.34 -24.32 -15.56
N LEU A 364 25.40 -24.26 -14.59
CA LEU A 364 24.38 -23.23 -14.47
C LEU A 364 24.86 -22.02 -13.67
N GLN A 365 25.79 -22.18 -12.73
CA GLN A 365 26.23 -21.11 -11.82
C GLN A 365 26.67 -19.84 -12.57
N ARG A 366 27.39 -19.99 -13.68
CA ARG A 366 27.86 -18.87 -14.53
C ARG A 366 26.75 -18.06 -15.22
N TYR A 367 25.50 -18.55 -15.22
CA TYR A 367 24.34 -17.88 -15.79
C TYR A 367 23.45 -17.21 -14.72
N ILE A 368 23.73 -17.42 -13.43
CA ILE A 368 23.04 -16.76 -12.33
C ILE A 368 23.80 -15.50 -11.96
N SER A 369 23.11 -14.36 -11.95
CA SER A 369 23.70 -13.06 -11.60
C SER A 369 23.79 -12.84 -10.09
N HIS A 370 22.79 -13.30 -9.35
CA HIS A 370 22.68 -13.28 -7.89
C HIS A 370 21.40 -14.02 -7.47
N THR A 371 21.34 -14.49 -6.23
CA THR A 371 20.07 -14.83 -5.56
C THR A 371 19.59 -13.69 -4.65
N VAL A 372 18.34 -13.75 -4.22
CA VAL A 372 17.83 -12.97 -3.08
C VAL A 372 17.11 -13.93 -2.13
N ASP A 373 17.66 -14.02 -0.92
CA ASP A 373 17.13 -14.81 0.19
C ASP A 373 15.79 -14.25 0.69
N VAL A 374 14.99 -15.09 1.33
CA VAL A 374 13.65 -14.77 1.88
C VAL A 374 13.47 -15.48 3.22
N GLN A 375 12.47 -15.06 4.02
CA GLN A 375 12.29 -15.64 5.37
C GLN A 375 12.10 -17.19 5.35
N PRO A 376 12.90 -17.96 6.12
CA PRO A 376 12.83 -19.43 6.17
C PRO A 376 11.83 -19.92 7.24
N ASP A 377 10.55 -19.66 7.04
CA ASP A 377 9.44 -20.01 7.96
C ASP A 377 8.52 -21.12 7.40
N GLY A 378 8.97 -21.83 6.37
CA GLY A 378 8.15 -22.79 5.61
C GLY A 378 7.24 -22.14 4.55
N HIS A 379 7.20 -20.80 4.46
CA HIS A 379 6.51 -20.06 3.39
C HIS A 379 7.48 -19.57 2.31
N CYS A 380 8.77 -19.82 2.43
CA CYS A 380 9.84 -19.32 1.55
C CYS A 380 9.53 -19.43 0.05
N GLY A 381 8.99 -20.55 -0.45
CA GLY A 381 8.59 -20.68 -1.85
C GLY A 381 7.53 -19.65 -2.27
N PHE A 382 6.47 -19.52 -1.48
CA PHE A 382 5.40 -18.54 -1.69
C PHE A 382 5.88 -17.09 -1.48
N ARG A 383 6.83 -16.86 -0.55
CA ARG A 383 7.49 -15.56 -0.31
C ARG A 383 8.33 -15.11 -1.50
N ALA A 384 9.13 -16.02 -2.06
CA ALA A 384 9.94 -15.77 -3.26
C ALA A 384 9.05 -15.45 -4.47
N ILE A 385 7.99 -16.24 -4.71
CA ILE A 385 7.01 -15.94 -5.76
C ILE A 385 6.33 -14.58 -5.54
N ALA A 386 5.89 -14.27 -4.31
CA ALA A 386 5.25 -12.99 -3.98
C ALA A 386 6.14 -11.79 -4.30
N ALA A 387 7.42 -11.84 -3.90
CA ALA A 387 8.39 -10.80 -4.22
C ALA A 387 8.60 -10.65 -5.75
N LEU A 388 8.79 -11.77 -6.46
CA LEU A 388 9.07 -11.80 -7.90
C LEU A 388 7.89 -11.30 -8.76
N ILE A 389 6.63 -11.48 -8.34
CA ILE A 389 5.46 -10.96 -9.05
C ILE A 389 5.11 -9.50 -8.71
N GLY A 390 5.84 -8.87 -7.79
CA GLY A 390 5.72 -7.43 -7.45
C GLY A 390 4.94 -7.11 -6.18
N TYR A 391 4.64 -8.11 -5.34
CA TYR A 391 4.28 -7.89 -3.93
C TYR A 391 5.57 -7.68 -3.10
N SER A 392 5.47 -7.82 -1.78
CA SER A 392 6.61 -8.11 -0.91
C SER A 392 6.54 -9.58 -0.48
N GLU A 393 7.58 -10.11 0.16
CA GLU A 393 7.57 -11.48 0.71
C GLU A 393 6.34 -11.75 1.60
N GLU A 394 5.90 -10.74 2.36
CA GLU A 394 4.66 -10.76 3.18
C GLU A 394 3.36 -11.00 2.37
N GLY A 395 3.44 -11.02 1.03
CA GLY A 395 2.35 -11.40 0.14
C GLY A 395 2.19 -12.92 -0.06
N TRP A 396 2.98 -13.76 0.61
CA TRP A 396 2.92 -15.22 0.48
C TRP A 396 1.51 -15.80 0.73
N SER A 397 0.73 -15.19 1.63
CA SER A 397 -0.63 -15.62 1.97
C SER A 397 -1.62 -15.33 0.86
N GLN A 398 -1.47 -14.18 0.19
CA GLN A 398 -2.19 -13.86 -1.03
C GLN A 398 -1.83 -14.87 -2.14
N VAL A 399 -0.55 -15.23 -2.28
CA VAL A 399 -0.13 -16.25 -3.27
C VAL A 399 -0.79 -17.60 -2.99
N ARG A 400 -0.83 -18.08 -1.74
CA ARG A 400 -1.56 -19.31 -1.38
C ARG A 400 -3.04 -19.24 -1.75
N LEU A 401 -3.73 -18.16 -1.38
CA LEU A 401 -5.15 -17.96 -1.67
C LEU A 401 -5.46 -17.95 -3.17
N GLU A 402 -4.66 -17.25 -3.97
CA GLU A 402 -4.85 -17.17 -5.42
C GLU A 402 -4.57 -18.48 -6.16
N LEU A 403 -3.70 -19.34 -5.62
CA LEU A 403 -3.48 -20.70 -6.13
C LEU A 403 -4.63 -21.64 -5.73
N ILE A 404 -5.23 -21.49 -4.55
CA ILE A 404 -6.47 -22.18 -4.16
C ILE A 404 -7.61 -21.78 -5.11
N GLU A 405 -7.79 -20.48 -5.36
CA GLU A 405 -8.78 -19.98 -6.33
C GLU A 405 -8.54 -20.56 -7.74
N GLU A 406 -7.32 -20.53 -8.25
CA GLU A 406 -6.95 -21.07 -9.57
C GLU A 406 -7.30 -22.55 -9.69
N ILE A 407 -6.93 -23.36 -8.68
CA ILE A 407 -7.21 -24.80 -8.68
C ILE A 407 -8.72 -25.07 -8.58
N GLN A 408 -9.44 -24.35 -7.72
CA GLN A 408 -10.89 -24.53 -7.56
C GLN A 408 -11.69 -24.09 -8.79
N GLN A 409 -11.31 -22.98 -9.43
CA GLN A 409 -12.00 -22.45 -10.63
C GLN A 409 -11.75 -23.30 -11.88
N ASN A 410 -10.66 -24.08 -11.92
CA ASN A 410 -10.26 -24.90 -13.06
C ASN A 410 -10.13 -26.39 -12.65
N LYS A 411 -10.89 -26.85 -11.66
CA LYS A 411 -10.66 -28.15 -11.00
C LYS A 411 -10.60 -29.31 -11.98
N ASP A 412 -11.57 -29.41 -12.88
CA ASP A 412 -11.66 -30.49 -13.87
C ASP A 412 -10.41 -30.57 -14.78
N LEU A 413 -9.76 -29.44 -15.06
CA LEU A 413 -8.51 -29.39 -15.83
C LEU A 413 -7.33 -29.91 -15.00
N TYR A 414 -7.24 -29.52 -13.72
CA TYR A 414 -6.17 -29.99 -12.83
C TYR A 414 -6.35 -31.47 -12.44
N ASP A 415 -7.59 -31.96 -12.30
CA ASP A 415 -7.92 -33.37 -12.12
C ASP A 415 -7.55 -34.22 -13.36
N GLN A 416 -7.55 -33.62 -14.55
CA GLN A 416 -7.09 -34.28 -15.79
C GLN A 416 -5.57 -34.16 -16.01
N LEU A 417 -4.93 -33.12 -15.47
CA LEU A 417 -3.51 -32.83 -15.58
C LEU A 417 -2.64 -33.75 -14.71
N TYR A 418 -3.19 -34.18 -13.57
CA TYR A 418 -2.47 -34.96 -12.56
C TYR A 418 -3.06 -36.37 -12.44
N PRO A 419 -2.33 -37.44 -12.85
CA PRO A 419 -2.88 -38.80 -12.85
C PRO A 419 -3.24 -39.37 -11.45
N ASP A 420 -2.57 -38.91 -10.39
CA ASP A 420 -3.02 -39.21 -9.01
C ASP A 420 -4.27 -38.39 -8.67
N ARG A 421 -5.38 -39.11 -8.48
CA ARG A 421 -6.69 -38.57 -8.07
C ARG A 421 -6.65 -37.78 -6.76
N ASN A 422 -5.65 -38.02 -5.91
CA ASN A 422 -5.49 -37.32 -4.65
C ASN A 422 -4.66 -36.04 -4.79
N LEU A 423 -3.84 -35.87 -5.84
CA LEU A 423 -2.85 -34.79 -5.91
C LEU A 423 -3.52 -33.41 -5.87
N VAL A 424 -4.65 -33.20 -6.55
CA VAL A 424 -5.40 -31.93 -6.48
C VAL A 424 -5.92 -31.64 -5.06
N ALA A 425 -6.36 -32.68 -4.32
CA ALA A 425 -6.76 -32.53 -2.93
C ALA A 425 -5.55 -32.24 -2.01
N ASN A 426 -4.42 -32.92 -2.24
CA ASN A 426 -3.17 -32.73 -1.51
C ASN A 426 -2.58 -31.32 -1.75
N LEU A 427 -2.69 -30.78 -2.96
CA LEU A 427 -2.30 -29.40 -3.29
C LEU A 427 -3.21 -28.37 -2.61
N LEU A 428 -4.53 -28.57 -2.63
CA LEU A 428 -5.46 -27.70 -1.91
C LEU A 428 -5.23 -27.75 -0.39
N PHE A 429 -4.91 -28.93 0.14
CA PHE A 429 -4.53 -29.09 1.55
C PHE A 429 -3.21 -28.36 1.87
N SER A 430 -2.13 -28.61 1.11
CA SER A 430 -0.81 -28.02 1.39
C SER A 430 -0.80 -26.50 1.21
N LEU A 431 -1.64 -25.96 0.32
CA LEU A 431 -1.86 -24.52 0.17
C LEU A 431 -2.62 -23.90 1.36
N ASN A 432 -3.53 -24.63 2.01
CA ASN A 432 -4.45 -24.15 3.04
C ASN A 432 -3.80 -24.00 4.44
N TRP A 433 -2.74 -23.19 4.55
CA TRP A 433 -2.10 -22.83 5.81
C TRP A 433 -1.71 -21.36 5.85
N PHE A 434 -2.18 -20.64 6.87
CA PHE A 434 -2.08 -19.18 6.96
C PHE A 434 -1.51 -18.66 8.30
N GLU A 435 -1.06 -19.55 9.18
CA GLU A 435 -0.33 -19.18 10.40
C GLU A 435 1.16 -18.86 10.09
N PRO A 436 1.88 -18.09 10.93
CA PRO A 436 3.21 -17.54 10.59
C PRO A 436 4.38 -18.53 10.42
N TRP A 437 4.17 -19.82 10.68
CA TRP A 437 5.15 -20.89 10.49
C TRP A 437 4.45 -22.09 9.88
N ALA A 438 4.92 -22.61 8.75
CA ALA A 438 4.34 -23.77 8.08
C ALA A 438 5.08 -25.07 8.44
N PRO A 439 4.37 -26.07 8.99
CA PRO A 439 4.84 -27.46 9.00
C PRO A 439 5.12 -27.98 7.59
N GLU A 440 6.01 -28.98 7.47
CA GLU A 440 6.50 -29.54 6.20
C GLU A 440 5.38 -29.97 5.23
N MET A 441 4.27 -30.52 5.76
CA MET A 441 3.09 -30.92 4.98
C MET A 441 2.36 -29.75 4.26
N TYR A 442 2.76 -28.51 4.51
CA TYR A 442 2.23 -27.29 3.87
C TYR A 442 3.30 -26.52 3.08
N TRP A 443 4.49 -27.09 2.88
CA TRP A 443 5.55 -26.47 2.06
C TRP A 443 5.21 -26.52 0.57
N MET A 444 5.88 -25.68 -0.23
CA MET A 444 5.60 -25.54 -1.65
C MET A 444 6.29 -26.65 -2.47
N ASP A 445 5.55 -27.66 -2.93
CA ASP A 445 6.05 -28.55 -3.98
C ASP A 445 6.08 -27.79 -5.32
N SER A 446 7.29 -27.44 -5.75
CA SER A 446 7.54 -26.58 -6.91
C SER A 446 7.20 -27.21 -8.26
N MET A 447 7.10 -28.55 -8.36
CA MET A 447 6.84 -29.23 -9.64
C MET A 447 5.35 -29.11 -10.06
N PRO A 448 4.37 -29.59 -9.26
CA PRO A 448 2.95 -29.38 -9.56
C PRO A 448 2.52 -27.91 -9.40
N LEU A 449 2.91 -27.22 -8.33
CA LEU A 449 2.48 -25.82 -8.13
C LEU A 449 3.08 -24.86 -9.17
N GLY A 450 4.23 -25.18 -9.77
CA GLY A 450 4.87 -24.32 -10.76
C GLY A 450 3.97 -23.99 -11.97
N ILE A 451 3.21 -24.97 -12.48
CA ILE A 451 2.27 -24.78 -13.59
C ILE A 451 0.96 -24.11 -13.16
N VAL A 452 0.54 -24.26 -11.89
CA VAL A 452 -0.55 -23.48 -11.29
C VAL A 452 -0.16 -21.99 -11.20
N ILE A 453 1.05 -21.70 -10.71
CA ILE A 453 1.63 -20.35 -10.61
C ILE A 453 1.76 -19.70 -11.99
N ALA A 454 2.33 -20.42 -12.97
CA ALA A 454 2.46 -19.92 -14.33
C ALA A 454 1.10 -19.58 -14.96
N SER A 455 0.09 -20.44 -14.75
CA SER A 455 -1.27 -20.24 -15.27
C SER A 455 -2.00 -19.08 -14.59
N ARG A 456 -2.00 -18.99 -13.26
CA ARG A 456 -2.68 -17.92 -12.49
C ARG A 456 -2.13 -16.53 -12.82
N TYR A 457 -0.80 -16.38 -12.85
CA TYR A 457 -0.16 -15.07 -13.01
C TYR A 457 0.24 -14.73 -14.46
N ASN A 458 -0.09 -15.61 -15.41
CA ASN A 458 0.23 -15.48 -16.84
C ASN A 458 1.70 -15.10 -17.09
N LEU A 459 2.60 -15.91 -16.52
CA LEU A 459 4.05 -15.69 -16.53
C LEU A 459 4.81 -16.98 -16.87
N VAL A 460 6.11 -16.87 -17.10
CA VAL A 460 7.01 -18.02 -17.17
C VAL A 460 7.83 -18.11 -15.89
N LEU A 461 7.79 -19.28 -15.26
CA LEU A 461 8.51 -19.57 -14.03
C LEU A 461 9.55 -20.65 -14.31
N HIS A 462 10.81 -20.36 -13.99
CA HIS A 462 11.89 -21.36 -13.97
C HIS A 462 12.14 -21.80 -12.54
N THR A 463 12.00 -23.10 -12.27
CA THR A 463 12.41 -23.72 -11.00
C THR A 463 13.77 -24.38 -11.20
N PHE A 464 14.71 -24.09 -10.31
CA PHE A 464 16.02 -24.74 -10.25
C PHE A 464 16.14 -25.55 -8.95
N GLY A 465 17.00 -26.56 -8.94
CA GLY A 465 17.36 -27.30 -7.74
C GLY A 465 18.81 -27.75 -7.78
N GLU A 466 19.30 -28.32 -6.69
CA GLU A 466 20.68 -28.85 -6.58
C GLU A 466 20.99 -29.95 -7.60
N ASN A 467 19.97 -30.58 -8.18
CA ASN A 467 20.07 -31.56 -9.26
C ASN A 467 19.45 -31.01 -10.57
N ILE A 468 20.12 -31.26 -11.69
CA ILE A 468 19.62 -31.02 -13.05
C ILE A 468 18.20 -31.60 -13.26
N ALA A 469 17.92 -32.77 -12.68
CA ALA A 469 16.63 -33.46 -12.81
C ALA A 469 15.45 -32.79 -12.08
N SER A 470 15.70 -31.81 -11.19
CA SER A 470 14.65 -30.99 -10.56
C SER A 470 14.54 -29.57 -11.14
N CYS A 471 15.23 -29.31 -12.26
CA CYS A 471 15.13 -28.04 -12.97
C CYS A 471 14.03 -28.07 -14.06
N PHE A 472 13.07 -27.15 -14.02
CA PHE A 472 11.92 -27.12 -14.95
C PHE A 472 11.51 -25.70 -15.37
N THR A 473 10.91 -25.60 -16.55
CA THR A 473 10.25 -24.38 -17.05
C THR A 473 8.74 -24.58 -17.11
N HIS A 474 8.03 -23.84 -16.25
CA HIS A 474 6.59 -23.84 -16.14
C HIS A 474 5.99 -22.74 -17.02
N LEU A 475 5.00 -23.11 -17.82
CA LEU A 475 4.33 -22.25 -18.79
C LEU A 475 2.81 -22.24 -18.53
N PRO A 476 2.10 -21.13 -18.82
CA PRO A 476 0.65 -21.07 -18.64
C PRO A 476 -0.06 -22.15 -19.47
N LEU A 477 -1.04 -22.84 -18.88
CA LEU A 477 -1.79 -23.91 -19.57
C LEU A 477 -2.77 -23.39 -20.63
N ARG A 478 -3.34 -22.20 -20.41
CA ARG A 478 -4.55 -21.76 -21.12
C ARG A 478 -4.36 -20.51 -21.99
N SER A 479 -3.50 -19.57 -21.58
CA SER A 479 -3.38 -18.24 -22.19
C SER A 479 -2.41 -18.18 -23.38
N PRO A 480 -2.72 -17.39 -24.42
CA PRO A 480 -1.78 -17.12 -25.51
C PRO A 480 -0.54 -16.35 -25.04
N PRO A 481 0.60 -16.48 -25.73
CA PRO A 481 1.88 -15.92 -25.28
C PRO A 481 2.00 -14.41 -25.51
N VAL A 482 2.03 -13.63 -24.42
CA VAL A 482 2.00 -12.15 -24.43
C VAL A 482 3.20 -11.50 -25.13
N PRO A 483 3.11 -10.23 -25.61
CA PRO A 483 4.24 -9.53 -26.24
C PRO A 483 5.50 -9.48 -25.37
N ASN A 484 6.68 -9.43 -26.00
CA ASN A 484 7.98 -9.46 -25.28
C ASN A 484 8.16 -8.32 -24.25
N GLN A 485 7.43 -7.20 -24.40
CA GLN A 485 7.48 -6.06 -23.47
C GLN A 485 6.58 -6.24 -22.23
N GLU A 486 5.61 -7.14 -22.30
CA GLU A 486 4.66 -7.47 -21.22
C GLU A 486 5.01 -8.81 -20.54
N ARG A 487 5.91 -9.59 -21.14
CA ARG A 487 6.30 -10.92 -20.69
C ARG A 487 7.09 -10.85 -19.38
N ARG A 488 6.57 -11.53 -18.36
CA ARG A 488 7.28 -11.76 -17.09
C ARG A 488 7.94 -13.14 -17.12
N GLU A 489 9.25 -13.15 -16.97
CA GLU A 489 10.09 -14.33 -16.71
C GLU A 489 10.63 -14.18 -15.28
N ILE A 490 10.38 -15.17 -14.42
CA ILE A 490 10.85 -15.19 -13.03
C ILE A 490 11.51 -16.54 -12.74
N ALA A 491 12.41 -16.59 -11.75
CA ALA A 491 13.09 -17.82 -11.38
C ALA A 491 13.26 -17.95 -9.86
N ILE A 492 13.20 -19.20 -9.38
CA ILE A 492 13.46 -19.58 -7.99
C ILE A 492 14.36 -20.82 -7.95
N ALA A 493 15.10 -20.99 -6.87
CA ALA A 493 15.88 -22.20 -6.60
C ALA A 493 15.43 -22.86 -5.29
N HIS A 494 15.31 -24.19 -5.30
CA HIS A 494 15.16 -25.00 -4.10
C HIS A 494 16.52 -25.56 -3.67
N VAL A 495 16.95 -25.25 -2.45
CA VAL A 495 18.28 -25.54 -1.91
C VAL A 495 18.13 -26.01 -0.47
N GLY A 496 18.51 -27.26 -0.19
CA GLY A 496 18.12 -27.99 1.02
C GLY A 496 16.60 -28.01 1.21
N ASN A 497 16.12 -27.36 2.28
CA ASN A 497 14.71 -27.23 2.64
C ASN A 497 14.21 -25.79 2.47
N HIS A 498 14.81 -25.01 1.57
CA HIS A 498 14.57 -23.57 1.44
C HIS A 498 14.46 -23.13 -0.01
N PHE A 499 13.70 -22.07 -0.26
CA PHE A 499 13.55 -21.45 -1.58
C PHE A 499 14.13 -20.03 -1.58
N VAL A 500 14.88 -19.70 -2.62
CA VAL A 500 15.40 -18.34 -2.85
C VAL A 500 15.00 -17.81 -4.23
N GLN A 501 14.94 -16.49 -4.39
CA GLN A 501 14.74 -15.84 -5.68
C GLN A 501 16.02 -15.94 -6.51
N VAL A 502 15.91 -16.15 -7.82
CA VAL A 502 17.06 -16.30 -8.74
C VAL A 502 16.98 -15.25 -9.84
N PHE A 503 18.05 -14.48 -10.03
CA PHE A 503 18.17 -13.49 -11.10
C PHE A 503 19.20 -13.95 -12.12
N LEU A 504 18.78 -14.10 -13.38
CA LEU A 504 19.56 -14.74 -14.44
C LEU A 504 20.20 -13.71 -15.38
N HIS A 505 21.41 -13.99 -15.84
CA HIS A 505 22.06 -13.22 -16.91
C HIS A 505 21.35 -13.42 -18.26
N PRO A 506 21.35 -12.41 -19.16
CA PRO A 506 20.75 -12.57 -20.49
C PRO A 506 21.29 -13.79 -21.25
N HIS A 507 20.42 -14.45 -22.02
CA HIS A 507 20.76 -15.62 -22.86
C HIS A 507 21.14 -16.90 -22.08
N TYR A 508 20.67 -17.04 -20.84
CA TYR A 508 20.77 -18.27 -20.03
C TYR A 508 20.16 -19.52 -20.73
N PRO A 509 20.71 -20.74 -20.47
CA PRO A 509 20.06 -22.00 -20.82
C PRO A 509 18.77 -22.16 -20.03
N VAL A 510 17.66 -22.46 -20.71
CA VAL A 510 16.34 -22.56 -20.10
C VAL A 510 16.05 -24.01 -19.73
N PRO A 511 15.69 -24.33 -18.46
CA PRO A 511 15.34 -25.68 -18.04
C PRO A 511 14.23 -26.33 -18.91
N PRO A 512 14.19 -27.67 -19.01
CA PRO A 512 13.19 -28.36 -19.83
C PRO A 512 11.74 -28.03 -19.43
N ILE A 513 10.86 -28.00 -20.42
CA ILE A 513 9.41 -27.91 -20.23
C ILE A 513 8.89 -29.34 -20.03
N PRO A 514 8.12 -29.64 -18.97
CA PRO A 514 7.60 -30.99 -18.74
C PRO A 514 6.82 -31.56 -19.93
N THR A 515 7.02 -32.83 -20.27
CA THR A 515 6.44 -33.44 -21.50
C THR A 515 4.91 -33.40 -21.51
N TRP A 516 4.29 -33.71 -20.37
CA TRP A 516 2.84 -33.70 -20.17
C TRP A 516 2.20 -32.32 -20.40
N TRP A 517 2.92 -31.21 -20.19
CA TRP A 517 2.40 -29.87 -20.49
C TRP A 517 1.95 -29.74 -21.96
N TRP A 518 2.61 -30.42 -22.90
CA TRP A 518 2.23 -30.41 -24.32
C TRP A 518 0.92 -31.15 -24.62
N GLN A 519 0.48 -32.04 -23.75
CA GLN A 519 -0.75 -32.81 -23.90
C GLN A 519 -1.95 -32.02 -23.36
N HIS A 520 -1.79 -31.36 -22.21
CA HIS A 520 -2.87 -30.66 -21.50
C HIS A 520 -2.95 -29.13 -21.75
N SER A 521 -1.96 -28.53 -22.43
CA SER A 521 -2.01 -27.10 -22.80
C SER A 521 -2.98 -26.81 -23.95
N SER A 522 -3.65 -25.66 -23.89
CA SER A 522 -4.51 -25.16 -24.97
C SER A 522 -3.70 -24.94 -26.26
N TYR A 523 -4.38 -25.00 -27.40
CA TYR A 523 -3.75 -24.74 -28.70
C TYR A 523 -3.03 -23.38 -28.74
N GLU A 524 -3.64 -22.36 -28.14
CA GLU A 524 -3.08 -21.00 -28.05
C GLU A 524 -1.85 -20.93 -27.14
N ALA A 525 -1.86 -21.66 -26.02
CA ALA A 525 -0.76 -21.70 -25.06
C ALA A 525 0.51 -22.34 -25.63
N LYS A 526 0.41 -23.28 -26.60
CA LYS A 526 1.57 -23.95 -27.21
C LYS A 526 2.58 -22.99 -27.86
N GLY A 527 2.13 -21.79 -28.25
CA GLY A 527 3.01 -20.72 -28.72
C GLY A 527 3.99 -20.14 -27.67
N TRP A 528 3.78 -20.42 -26.37
CA TRP A 528 4.77 -20.11 -25.32
C TRP A 528 6.07 -20.88 -25.56
N ALA A 529 5.98 -22.22 -25.60
CA ALA A 529 7.13 -23.12 -25.69
C ALA A 529 7.98 -22.88 -26.94
N THR A 530 7.35 -22.52 -28.08
CA THR A 530 8.05 -22.16 -29.34
C THR A 530 9.09 -21.06 -29.12
N ARG A 531 8.85 -20.11 -28.21
CA ARG A 531 9.75 -18.97 -27.94
C ARG A 531 10.94 -19.32 -27.04
N TYR A 532 10.89 -20.45 -26.35
CA TYR A 532 11.96 -20.93 -25.48
C TYR A 532 12.80 -22.03 -26.14
N ARG A 533 12.33 -22.63 -27.25
CA ARG A 533 12.98 -23.75 -27.95
C ARG A 533 14.50 -23.60 -28.11
N THR A 534 15.00 -22.46 -28.59
CA THR A 534 16.44 -22.24 -28.76
C THR A 534 17.21 -22.22 -27.43
N ARG A 535 16.64 -21.65 -26.36
CA ARG A 535 17.26 -21.66 -25.01
C ARG A 535 17.14 -23.02 -24.32
N VAL A 536 16.15 -23.84 -24.68
CA VAL A 536 16.02 -25.24 -24.23
C VAL A 536 16.98 -26.17 -24.99
N HIS A 537 17.29 -25.91 -26.27
CA HIS A 537 18.41 -26.57 -26.93
C HIS A 537 19.75 -26.21 -26.27
N LEU A 538 19.98 -24.92 -25.98
CA LEU A 538 21.17 -24.46 -25.25
C LEU A 538 21.31 -25.13 -23.87
N TRP A 539 20.20 -25.49 -23.20
CA TRP A 539 20.25 -26.29 -21.98
C TRP A 539 20.88 -27.66 -22.23
N TYR A 540 20.41 -28.43 -23.21
CA TYR A 540 21.00 -29.74 -23.52
C TYR A 540 22.42 -29.65 -24.11
N GLU A 541 22.80 -28.53 -24.71
CA GLU A 541 24.19 -28.25 -25.13
C GLU A 541 25.12 -27.97 -23.95
N VAL A 542 24.64 -27.28 -22.89
CA VAL A 542 25.41 -26.92 -21.69
C VAL A 542 25.45 -28.06 -20.67
N ILE A 543 24.35 -28.80 -20.52
CA ILE A 543 24.12 -29.78 -19.45
C ILE A 543 24.27 -31.24 -19.95
N GLY A 544 24.29 -31.43 -21.27
CA GLY A 544 24.24 -32.74 -21.92
C GLY A 544 22.81 -33.21 -22.16
N ALA A 545 22.64 -34.01 -23.21
CA ALA A 545 21.38 -34.71 -23.47
C ALA A 545 21.28 -35.99 -22.63
N PRO A 546 20.09 -36.38 -22.14
CA PRO A 546 19.89 -37.64 -21.43
C PRO A 546 20.24 -38.84 -22.31
N SER A 547 21.31 -39.55 -21.97
CA SER A 547 21.83 -40.67 -22.74
C SER A 547 21.11 -41.98 -22.39
N GLY A 548 19.91 -42.20 -22.96
CA GLY A 548 19.22 -43.49 -22.86
C GLY A 548 17.90 -43.58 -23.66
N PRO A 549 17.45 -44.79 -24.03
CA PRO A 549 16.14 -45.02 -24.65
C PRO A 549 15.02 -44.87 -23.59
N GLY A 550 14.73 -43.61 -23.27
CA GLY A 550 13.78 -43.17 -22.25
C GLY A 550 13.79 -41.65 -22.04
N ALA A 551 14.34 -40.90 -23.01
CA ALA A 551 14.61 -39.46 -22.93
C ALA A 551 13.36 -38.55 -23.01
N GLU A 552 12.15 -39.11 -22.99
CA GLU A 552 10.93 -38.34 -22.75
C GLU A 552 10.71 -38.22 -21.24
N PHE A 553 11.17 -37.10 -20.65
CA PHE A 553 11.05 -36.84 -19.21
C PHE A 553 9.60 -36.59 -18.77
N GLY A 554 8.89 -37.69 -18.57
CA GLY A 554 7.57 -37.81 -17.95
C GLY A 554 7.27 -39.29 -17.79
N GLY A 555 7.76 -39.88 -16.68
CA GLY A 555 7.69 -41.32 -16.47
C GLY A 555 6.24 -41.84 -16.34
N ASN A 556 6.05 -43.11 -16.68
CA ASN A 556 4.84 -43.84 -16.30
C ASN A 556 4.60 -43.70 -14.79
N ILE A 557 3.35 -43.46 -14.41
CA ILE A 557 2.87 -43.61 -13.04
C ILE A 557 2.07 -44.92 -13.03
N ASP A 558 2.74 -45.99 -12.57
CA ASP A 558 2.11 -47.17 -11.96
C ASP A 558 2.08 -46.95 -10.43
#